data_AF-A0A0C2FVL3-F1
#
_entry.id   AF-A0A0C2FVL3-F1
#
_cell.length_a   1.000
_cell.length_b   1.000
_cell.length_c   1.000
_cell.angle_alpha   90.00
_cell.angle_beta   90.00
_cell.angle_gamma   90.00
#
_symmetry.space_group_name_H-M   'P 1'
#
loop_
_entity.id
_entity.type
_entity.pdbx_description
1 polymer ?
#
loop_
_entity_poly.entity_id
_entity_poly.type
_entity_poly.pdbx_seq_one_letter_code
_entity_poly.pdbx_strand_id
1 'polypeptide(L)'
;MDCDIASYHVESFNYLAEEGVHLAAQSVPKEKFRLPSGEAIELSYTGASLAMPTLEGGSNKISAIDQLRVLPSECRQRGITYAGNLKVGIEIRINGQRVDIVETVLGRVPIMLRSSLCHLSKMNRKELLKAGEEGTEKGGYFICKGSEK
;
A
#
# COMPACT_ATOMS: atom_id res chain seq x y z
N MET A 1 -0.60 20.91 26.71
CA MET A 1 0.16 20.09 25.74
C MET A 1 -0.62 18.79 25.62
N ASP A 2 -1.45 18.66 24.61
CA ASP A 2 -2.12 17.39 24.34
C ASP A 2 -1.06 16.46 23.72
N CYS A 3 -0.69 15.43 24.46
CA CYS A 3 0.23 14.40 23.97
C CYS A 3 -0.50 13.57 22.91
N ASP A 4 -0.11 13.69 21.65
CA ASP A 4 -0.67 12.90 20.56
C ASP A 4 0.06 11.55 20.47
N ILE A 5 -0.33 10.61 21.33
CA ILE A 5 0.32 9.28 21.43
C ILE A 5 0.23 8.51 20.10
N ALA A 6 -0.80 8.77 19.29
CA ALA A 6 -0.94 8.14 17.97
C ALA A 6 0.11 8.63 16.96
N SER A 7 0.70 9.81 17.16
CA SER A 7 1.63 10.41 16.20
C SER A 7 2.87 9.55 16.00
N TYR A 8 3.38 8.89 17.03
CA TYR A 8 4.55 8.00 16.91
C TYR A 8 4.31 6.84 15.94
N HIS A 9 3.11 6.24 15.99
CA HIS A 9 2.74 5.16 15.07
C HIS A 9 2.53 5.70 13.66
N VAL A 10 1.86 6.85 13.54
CA VAL A 10 1.56 7.49 12.26
C VAL A 10 2.83 7.92 11.54
N GLU A 11 3.76 8.58 12.24
CA GLU A 11 5.04 9.04 11.68
C GLU A 11 5.92 7.85 11.26
N SER A 12 5.99 6.80 12.09
CA SER A 12 6.70 5.57 11.74
C SER A 12 6.12 4.90 10.49
N PHE A 13 4.79 4.84 10.39
CA PHE A 13 4.12 4.29 9.21
C PHE A 13 4.32 5.18 7.97
N ASN A 14 4.32 6.50 8.11
CA ASN A 14 4.58 7.41 6.99
C ASN A 14 6.00 7.18 6.44
N TYR A 15 7.00 7.05 7.31
CA TYR A 15 8.35 6.70 6.89
C TYR A 15 8.39 5.37 6.13
N LEU A 16 7.71 4.33 6.64
CA LEU A 16 7.60 3.05 5.95
C LEU A 16 6.97 3.22 4.56
N ALA A 17 5.86 3.95 4.47
CA ALA A 17 5.08 4.11 3.24
C ALA A 17 5.79 4.95 2.17
N GLU A 18 6.53 5.97 2.59
CA GLU A 18 7.18 6.94 1.70
C GLU A 18 8.58 6.48 1.27
N GLU A 19 9.36 5.91 2.19
CA GLU A 19 10.76 5.52 1.94
C GLU A 19 11.01 4.03 2.22
N GLY A 20 10.51 3.52 3.33
CA GLY A 20 10.87 2.20 3.84
C GLY A 20 10.54 1.06 2.88
N VAL A 21 9.39 1.09 2.21
CA VAL A 21 9.02 0.07 1.22
C VAL A 21 9.94 0.07 0.00
N HIS A 22 10.39 1.25 -0.44
CA HIS A 22 11.31 1.38 -1.56
C HIS A 22 12.68 0.79 -1.21
N LEU A 23 13.22 1.15 -0.05
CA LEU A 23 14.47 0.62 0.47
C LEU A 23 14.41 -0.88 0.72
N ALA A 24 13.28 -1.37 1.25
CA ALA A 24 13.05 -2.80 1.46
C ALA A 24 13.06 -3.58 0.15
N ALA A 25 12.50 -3.04 -0.93
CA ALA A 25 12.57 -3.68 -2.24
C ALA A 25 14.00 -3.76 -2.77
N GLN A 26 14.78 -2.69 -2.63
CA GLN A 26 16.17 -2.64 -3.08
C GLN A 26 17.11 -3.53 -2.28
N SER A 27 16.77 -3.84 -1.02
CA SER A 27 17.59 -4.73 -0.18
C SER A 27 17.37 -6.21 -0.47
N VAL A 28 16.33 -6.58 -1.22
CA VAL A 28 16.10 -7.97 -1.62
C VAL A 28 17.20 -8.43 -2.59
N PRO A 29 17.91 -9.54 -2.28
CA PRO A 29 18.93 -10.08 -3.17
C PRO A 29 18.37 -10.44 -4.54
N LYS A 30 19.23 -10.33 -5.56
CA LYS A 30 18.85 -10.71 -6.92
C LYS A 30 18.73 -12.21 -7.04
N GLU A 31 17.64 -12.67 -7.67
CA GLU A 31 17.43 -14.08 -7.96
C GLU A 31 18.06 -14.44 -9.29
N LYS A 32 18.79 -15.56 -9.31
CA LYS A 32 19.55 -16.01 -10.48
C LYS A 32 19.27 -17.46 -10.77
N PHE A 33 18.88 -17.76 -12.00
CA PHE A 33 18.66 -19.13 -12.45
C PHE A 33 18.99 -19.27 -13.93
N ARG A 34 19.13 -20.52 -14.38
CA ARG A 34 19.33 -20.84 -15.80
C ARG A 34 18.10 -21.52 -16.36
N LEU A 35 17.70 -21.12 -17.54
CA LEU A 35 16.66 -21.81 -18.30
C LEU A 35 17.23 -23.08 -18.96
N PRO A 36 16.38 -24.06 -19.33
CA PRO A 36 16.80 -25.20 -20.14
C PRO A 36 17.42 -24.82 -21.49
N SER A 37 17.13 -23.62 -22.00
CA SER A 37 17.77 -23.04 -23.19
C SER A 37 19.25 -22.69 -23.00
N GLY A 38 19.75 -22.70 -21.76
CA GLY A 38 21.11 -22.30 -21.39
C GLY A 38 21.25 -20.81 -21.03
N GLU A 39 20.19 -20.02 -21.20
CA GLU A 39 20.17 -18.59 -20.86
C GLU A 39 20.20 -18.37 -19.34
N ALA A 40 21.05 -17.43 -18.90
CA ALA A 40 21.13 -17.01 -17.50
C ALA A 40 20.17 -15.83 -17.26
N ILE A 41 19.19 -16.04 -16.37
CA ILE A 41 18.21 -15.04 -15.96
C ILE A 41 18.62 -14.45 -14.61
N GLU A 42 18.57 -13.13 -14.50
CA GLU A 42 18.69 -12.38 -13.25
C GLU A 42 17.42 -11.53 -13.06
N LEU A 43 16.76 -11.69 -11.91
CA LEU A 43 15.61 -10.90 -11.49
C LEU A 43 15.98 -10.02 -10.30
N SER A 44 15.60 -8.76 -10.33
CA SER A 44 15.83 -7.83 -9.22
C SER A 44 14.73 -6.80 -9.10
N TYR A 45 14.36 -6.44 -7.88
CA TYR A 45 13.42 -5.34 -7.67
C TYR A 45 14.10 -3.99 -7.93
N THR A 46 13.44 -3.12 -8.68
CA THR A 46 13.89 -1.73 -8.90
C THR A 46 13.38 -0.79 -7.82
N GLY A 47 12.25 -1.14 -7.19
CA GLY A 47 11.64 -0.40 -6.11
C GLY A 47 10.23 -0.90 -5.82
N ALA A 48 9.64 -0.36 -4.75
CA ALA A 48 8.25 -0.58 -4.40
C ALA A 48 7.57 0.75 -4.02
N SER A 49 6.25 0.79 -4.17
CA SER A 49 5.41 1.91 -3.74
C SER A 49 4.08 1.39 -3.19
N LEU A 50 3.55 2.08 -2.19
CA LEU A 50 2.27 1.75 -1.57
C LEU A 50 1.19 2.75 -2.00
N ALA A 51 0.07 2.25 -2.49
CA ALA A 51 -1.06 3.07 -2.94
C ALA A 51 -2.08 3.34 -1.82
N MET A 52 -2.93 4.34 -2.01
CA MET A 52 -4.07 4.58 -1.12
C MET A 52 -5.12 3.44 -1.22
N PRO A 53 -5.97 3.25 -0.19
CA PRO A 53 -6.96 2.16 -0.17
C PRO A 53 -8.07 2.25 -1.20
N THR A 54 -8.30 1.17 -1.92
CA THR A 54 -9.39 1.08 -2.92
C THR A 54 -10.14 -0.24 -2.73
N LEU A 55 -11.41 -0.32 -3.11
CA LEU A 55 -12.12 -1.61 -3.11
C LEU A 55 -11.48 -2.57 -4.12
N GLU A 56 -11.44 -3.85 -3.78
CA GLU A 56 -11.14 -4.89 -4.76
C GLU A 56 -12.32 -5.00 -5.73
N GLY A 57 -12.11 -4.55 -6.96
CA GLY A 57 -13.06 -4.75 -8.06
C GLY A 57 -12.90 -6.15 -8.63
N GLY A 58 -13.94 -6.98 -8.51
CA GLY A 58 -14.02 -8.25 -9.24
C GLY A 58 -13.96 -7.99 -10.75
N SER A 59 -12.92 -8.52 -11.41
CA SER A 59 -12.78 -8.92 -12.82
C SER A 59 -13.35 -8.07 -13.96
N ASN A 60 -13.90 -6.89 -13.74
CA ASN A 60 -14.36 -6.01 -14.80
C ASN A 60 -13.42 -4.81 -14.89
N LYS A 61 -12.95 -4.59 -16.12
CA LYS A 61 -12.15 -3.45 -16.58
C LYS A 61 -12.93 -2.15 -16.39
N ILE A 62 -13.16 -1.77 -15.14
CA ILE A 62 -13.54 -0.41 -14.76
C ILE A 62 -12.26 0.40 -15.00
N SER A 63 -12.40 1.45 -15.80
CA SER A 63 -11.36 2.41 -16.14
C SER A 63 -10.44 2.71 -14.95
N ALA A 64 -9.15 2.85 -15.21
CA ALA A 64 -8.11 3.15 -14.21
C ALA A 64 -8.38 4.40 -13.32
N ILE A 65 -9.41 5.18 -13.65
CA ILE A 65 -9.88 6.38 -12.96
C ILE A 65 -10.79 6.03 -11.75
N ASP A 66 -11.43 4.87 -11.73
CA ASP A 66 -12.41 4.46 -10.70
C ASP A 66 -12.00 3.16 -9.98
N GLN A 67 -10.76 3.08 -9.52
CA GLN A 67 -10.52 2.21 -8.36
C GLN A 67 -11.32 2.82 -7.20
N LEU A 68 -12.50 2.26 -6.93
CA LEU A 68 -13.48 2.80 -5.98
C LEU A 68 -12.79 3.07 -4.65
N ARG A 69 -12.53 4.36 -4.38
CA ARG A 69 -12.04 4.83 -3.09
C ARG A 69 -12.90 4.20 -2.00
N VAL A 70 -12.26 3.61 -1.01
CA VAL A 70 -12.94 3.06 0.16
C VAL A 70 -12.61 3.91 1.38
N LEU A 71 -13.59 4.17 2.23
CA LEU A 71 -13.39 4.83 3.52
C LEU A 71 -13.24 3.80 4.65
N PRO A 72 -12.54 4.15 5.74
CA PRO A 72 -12.39 3.25 6.89
C PRO A 72 -13.72 2.78 7.48
N SER A 73 -14.70 3.68 7.65
CA SER A 73 -16.07 3.37 8.08
C SER A 73 -16.75 2.28 7.24
N GLU A 74 -16.58 2.31 5.91
CA GLU A 74 -17.11 1.28 5.02
C GLU A 74 -16.42 -0.07 5.24
N CYS A 75 -15.10 -0.07 5.46
CA CYS A 75 -14.36 -1.29 5.74
C CYS A 75 -14.84 -1.97 7.03
N ARG A 76 -15.13 -1.18 8.09
CA ARG A 76 -15.72 -1.70 9.33
C ARG A 76 -17.07 -2.36 9.07
N GLN A 77 -17.96 -1.64 8.37
CA GLN A 77 -19.32 -2.12 8.09
C GLN A 77 -19.35 -3.37 7.20
N ARG A 78 -18.45 -3.44 6.21
CA ARG A 78 -18.39 -4.56 5.25
C ARG A 78 -17.56 -5.75 5.74
N GLY A 79 -16.86 -5.64 6.86
CA GLY A 79 -15.99 -6.73 7.35
C GLY A 79 -14.73 -6.93 6.50
N ILE A 80 -14.25 -5.90 5.79
CA ILE A 80 -13.09 -5.98 4.90
C ILE A 80 -11.87 -5.25 5.48
N THR A 81 -10.70 -5.50 4.92
CA THR A 81 -9.45 -4.83 5.33
C THR A 81 -9.28 -3.51 4.58
N TYR A 82 -9.01 -2.44 5.32
CA TYR A 82 -8.63 -1.14 4.74
C TYR A 82 -7.17 -1.20 4.28
N ALA A 83 -6.96 -1.58 3.02
CA ALA A 83 -5.64 -1.85 2.47
C ALA A 83 -5.42 -1.18 1.11
N GLY A 84 -4.16 -0.85 0.80
CA GLY A 84 -3.72 -0.33 -0.48
C GLY A 84 -2.84 -1.32 -1.24
N ASN A 85 -2.71 -1.15 -2.56
CA ASN A 85 -1.88 -2.02 -3.39
C ASN A 85 -0.39 -1.72 -3.18
N LEU A 86 0.40 -2.75 -2.91
CA LEU A 86 1.86 -2.71 -2.97
C LEU A 86 2.30 -3.00 -4.40
N LYS A 87 2.77 -1.98 -5.10
CA LYS A 87 3.29 -2.07 -6.46
C LYS A 87 4.80 -2.22 -6.42
N VAL A 88 5.35 -3.08 -7.26
CA VAL A 88 6.78 -3.33 -7.38
C VAL A 88 7.21 -3.27 -8.84
N GLY A 89 8.41 -2.76 -9.08
CA GLY A 89 9.09 -2.90 -10.36
C GLY A 89 10.10 -4.04 -10.31
N ILE A 90 10.12 -4.90 -11.31
CA ILE A 90 11.03 -6.03 -11.44
C ILE A 90 11.83 -5.87 -12.72
N GLU A 91 13.15 -5.69 -12.60
CA GLU A 91 14.08 -5.70 -13.74
C GLU A 91 14.48 -7.14 -14.08
N ILE A 92 14.41 -7.47 -15.36
CA ILE A 92 14.78 -8.77 -15.91
C ILE A 92 16.03 -8.60 -16.78
N ARG A 93 17.08 -9.35 -16.47
CA ARG A 93 18.29 -9.45 -17.31
C ARG A 93 18.49 -10.85 -17.84
N ILE A 94 18.86 -10.95 -19.11
CA ILE A 94 19.19 -12.20 -19.80
C ILE A 94 20.65 -12.12 -20.24
N ASN A 95 21.47 -13.09 -19.82
CA ASN A 95 22.91 -13.14 -20.12
C ASN A 95 23.65 -11.83 -19.79
N GLY A 96 23.24 -11.16 -18.71
CA GLY A 96 23.80 -9.88 -18.25
C GLY A 96 23.25 -8.63 -18.93
N GLN A 97 22.44 -8.76 -19.98
CA GLN A 97 21.80 -7.63 -20.65
C GLN A 97 20.40 -7.38 -20.09
N ARG A 98 20.08 -6.12 -19.81
CA ARG A 98 18.72 -5.73 -19.40
C ARG A 98 17.76 -5.89 -20.57
N VAL A 99 16.70 -6.66 -20.35
CA VAL A 99 15.68 -6.94 -21.38
C VAL A 99 14.40 -6.20 -21.08
N ASP A 100 13.94 -6.19 -19.83
CA ASP A 100 12.65 -5.59 -19.49
C ASP A 100 12.57 -5.05 -18.05
N ILE A 101 11.61 -4.17 -17.79
CA ILE A 101 11.10 -3.85 -16.46
C ILE A 101 9.59 -4.09 -16.44
N VAL A 102 9.17 -4.97 -15.55
CA VAL A 102 7.74 -5.26 -15.32
C VAL A 102 7.29 -4.55 -14.05
N GLU A 103 6.23 -3.76 -14.16
CA GLU A 103 5.50 -3.24 -13.00
C GLU A 103 4.32 -4.15 -12.67
N THR A 104 4.20 -4.58 -11.42
CA THR A 104 3.11 -5.45 -10.99
C THR A 104 2.66 -5.13 -9.57
N VAL A 105 1.45 -5.56 -9.22
CA VAL A 105 0.95 -5.52 -7.84
C VAL A 105 1.37 -6.81 -7.17
N LEU A 106 2.24 -6.70 -6.16
CA LEU A 106 2.71 -7.86 -5.38
C LEU A 106 1.66 -8.35 -4.39
N GLY A 107 0.84 -7.43 -3.87
CA GLY A 107 -0.19 -7.72 -2.91
C GLY A 107 -0.83 -6.47 -2.33
N ARG A 108 -1.55 -6.64 -1.22
CA ARG A 108 -2.24 -5.55 -0.52
C ARG A 108 -1.74 -5.43 0.90
N VAL A 109 -1.52 -4.19 1.34
CA VAL A 109 -0.99 -3.88 2.66
C VAL A 109 -1.99 -3.00 3.41
N PRO A 110 -2.35 -3.34 4.67
CA PRO A 110 -3.19 -2.50 5.50
C PRO A 110 -2.63 -1.07 5.63
N ILE A 111 -3.50 -0.07 5.49
CA ILE A 111 -3.11 1.34 5.63
C ILE A 111 -3.55 1.85 7.00
N MET A 112 -2.59 2.44 7.73
CA MET A 112 -2.84 2.98 9.05
C MET A 112 -3.78 4.19 8.98
N LEU A 113 -4.76 4.26 9.87
CA LEU A 113 -5.66 5.41 9.92
C LEU A 113 -4.90 6.69 10.28
N ARG A 114 -5.29 7.80 9.64
CA ARG A 114 -4.67 9.13 9.73
C ARG A 114 -3.23 9.24 9.20
N SER A 115 -2.65 8.17 8.64
CA SER A 115 -1.37 8.24 7.93
C SER A 115 -1.46 8.96 6.57
N SER A 116 -0.32 9.31 5.96
CA SER A 116 -0.27 10.09 4.71
C SER A 116 -1.01 9.41 3.54
N LEU A 117 -1.10 8.08 3.56
CA LEU A 117 -1.85 7.28 2.57
C LEU A 117 -3.31 7.00 2.96
N CYS A 118 -3.76 7.50 4.10
CA CYS A 118 -5.15 7.37 4.53
C CYS A 118 -6.02 8.50 3.98
N HIS A 119 -7.21 8.16 3.47
CA HIS A 119 -8.22 9.12 3.02
C HIS A 119 -8.68 10.12 4.09
N LEU A 120 -8.50 9.80 5.38
CA LEU A 120 -8.92 10.66 6.49
C LEU A 120 -7.84 11.68 6.91
N SER A 121 -6.60 11.57 6.42
CA SER A 121 -5.45 12.33 6.93
C SER A 121 -5.65 13.84 6.91
N LYS A 122 -6.27 14.37 5.85
CA LYS A 122 -6.51 15.79 5.63
C LYS A 122 -7.94 16.24 5.94
N MET A 123 -8.79 15.34 6.44
CA MET A 123 -10.18 15.68 6.74
C MET A 123 -10.29 16.51 8.02
N ASN A 124 -11.11 17.55 7.96
CA ASN A 124 -11.54 18.31 9.14
C ASN A 124 -12.69 17.61 9.87
N ARG A 125 -13.04 18.10 11.07
CA ARG A 125 -14.10 17.53 11.92
C ARG A 125 -15.42 17.31 11.18
N LYS A 126 -15.87 18.27 10.35
CA LYS A 126 -17.14 18.15 9.62
C LYS A 126 -17.07 17.09 8.53
N GLU A 127 -15.92 16.96 7.88
CA GLU A 127 -15.68 15.94 6.85
C GLU A 127 -15.59 14.54 7.45
N LEU A 128 -14.95 14.38 8.62
CA LEU A 128 -14.91 13.12 9.36
C LEU A 128 -16.31 12.63 9.71
N LEU A 129 -17.15 13.51 10.28
CA LEU A 129 -18.54 13.17 10.59
C LEU A 129 -19.34 12.76 9.35
N LYS A 130 -19.14 13.45 8.22
CA LYS A 130 -19.76 13.08 6.93
C LYS A 130 -19.24 11.75 6.38
N ALA A 131 -17.99 11.41 6.65
CA ALA A 131 -17.36 10.14 6.29
C ALA A 131 -17.77 8.99 7.22
N GLY A 132 -18.60 9.23 8.23
CA GLY A 132 -19.03 8.22 9.21
C GLY A 132 -17.98 7.92 10.28
N GLU A 133 -17.04 8.84 10.49
CA GLU A 133 -15.97 8.74 11.50
C GLU A 133 -16.26 9.66 12.69
N GLU A 134 -15.54 9.43 13.80
CA GLU A 134 -15.56 10.35 14.92
C GLU A 134 -14.91 11.70 14.54
N GLY A 135 -15.52 12.81 14.94
CA GLY A 135 -14.97 14.15 14.71
C GLY A 135 -13.66 14.45 15.44
N THR A 136 -13.15 13.51 16.22
CA THR A 136 -11.94 13.54 17.05
C THR A 136 -10.99 12.38 16.75
N GLU A 137 -11.24 11.63 15.67
CA GLU A 137 -10.44 10.48 15.21
C GLU A 137 -8.93 10.76 15.26
N LYS A 138 -8.20 9.93 16.00
CA LYS A 138 -6.76 10.06 16.25
C LYS A 138 -5.91 9.20 15.32
N GLY A 139 -6.43 8.08 14.83
CA GLY A 139 -5.71 7.11 14.01
C GLY A 139 -4.63 6.35 14.78
N GLY A 140 -3.64 5.83 14.06
CA GLY A 140 -2.55 5.04 14.64
C GLY A 140 -2.82 3.53 14.73
N TYR A 141 -3.93 3.05 14.15
CA TYR A 141 -4.32 1.65 14.12
C TYR A 141 -4.78 1.23 12.71
N PHE A 142 -5.03 -0.06 12.51
CA PHE A 142 -5.47 -0.63 11.24
C PHE A 142 -6.90 -1.16 11.32
N ILE A 143 -7.57 -1.26 10.17
CA ILE A 143 -8.82 -2.01 10.04
C ILE A 143 -8.54 -3.27 9.25
N CYS A 144 -8.60 -4.42 9.92
CA CYS A 144 -8.32 -5.74 9.37
C CYS A 144 -9.57 -6.61 9.49
N LYS A 145 -10.14 -7.02 8.36
CA LYS A 145 -11.40 -7.80 8.31
C LYS A 145 -12.52 -7.13 9.13
N GLY A 146 -12.65 -5.82 8.98
CA GLY A 146 -13.60 -4.97 9.71
C GLY A 146 -13.31 -4.71 11.18
N SER A 147 -12.28 -5.34 11.76
CA SER A 147 -11.88 -5.13 13.16
C SER A 147 -10.70 -4.18 13.28
N GLU A 148 -10.72 -3.33 14.30
CA GLU A 148 -9.59 -2.45 14.64
C GLU A 148 -8.46 -3.24 15.31
N LYS A 149 -7.21 -2.97 14.91
CA LYS A 149 -5.99 -3.68 15.33
C LYS A 149 -4.83 -2.72 15.57
#